data_AF-A0A539EK40-F1
#
_entry.id   AF-A0A539EK40-F1
#
_cell.length_a   1.000
_cell.length_b   1.000
_cell.length_c   1.000
_cell.angle_alpha   90.00
_cell.angle_beta   90.00
_cell.angle_gamma   90.00
#
_symmetry.space_group_name_H-M   'P 1'
#
loop_
_entity.id
_entity.type
_entity.pdbx_description
1 polymer ?
#
loop_
_entity_poly.entity_id
_entity_poly.type
_entity_poly.pdbx_seq_one_letter_code
_entity_poly.pdbx_strand_id
1 'polypeptide(L)'
;VMPGAAPRFVIDIPPIRAPQAGNVARKVASRLKWYLAEIVPMFVLATFVLFLLDKTGGLAALERLGAPLVQGWLGLPKEATGAFLTGFLRRDYGAAGFFQLHRDGMLSPRQVAVSLVTITLFMPCFAQWLMSLREHGVKVAAVTTALVSAYALGAAGAVSWAWRWLS
;
A
#
# COMPACT_ATOMS: atom_id res chain seq x y z
N VAL A 1 1.26 12.93 -59.89
CA VAL A 1 1.79 12.56 -58.56
C VAL A 1 0.92 11.44 -57.99
N MET A 2 1.37 10.19 -58.05
CA MET A 2 0.63 9.06 -57.45
C MET A 2 1.04 8.91 -55.98
N PRO A 3 0.10 8.71 -55.04
CA PRO A 3 0.44 8.53 -53.62
C PRO A 3 1.10 7.15 -53.44
N GLY A 4 2.35 7.16 -52.96
CA GLY A 4 3.09 5.93 -52.65
C GLY A 4 2.44 5.17 -51.50
N ALA A 5 2.31 3.84 -51.64
CA ALA A 5 1.75 2.98 -50.62
C ALA A 5 2.56 3.04 -49.32
N ALA A 6 1.86 3.12 -48.18
CA ALA A 6 2.48 3.12 -46.86
C ALA A 6 3.34 1.85 -46.66
N PRO A 7 4.56 1.96 -46.10
CA PRO A 7 5.38 0.78 -45.83
C PRO A 7 4.67 -0.08 -44.78
N ARG A 8 4.26 -1.29 -45.17
CA ARG A 8 3.87 -2.34 -44.21
C ARG A 8 5.13 -2.75 -43.45
N PHE A 9 5.36 -2.12 -42.30
CA PHE A 9 6.29 -2.62 -41.30
C PHE A 9 5.74 -3.93 -40.74
N VAL A 10 6.04 -5.03 -41.43
CA VAL A 10 6.02 -6.35 -40.82
C VAL A 10 7.23 -6.37 -39.89
N ILE A 11 6.98 -6.19 -38.59
CA ILE A 11 7.99 -6.41 -37.57
C ILE A 11 8.20 -7.92 -37.53
N ASP A 12 9.16 -8.41 -38.29
CA ASP A 12 9.66 -9.77 -38.16
C ASP A 12 10.23 -9.91 -36.74
N ILE A 13 9.42 -10.44 -35.83
CA ILE A 13 9.86 -10.78 -34.48
C ILE A 13 10.96 -11.83 -34.65
N PRO A 14 12.21 -11.54 -34.28
CA PRO A 14 13.30 -12.50 -34.43
C PRO A 14 12.98 -13.76 -33.61
N PRO A 15 13.39 -14.95 -34.07
CA PRO A 15 13.11 -16.20 -33.36
C PRO A 15 13.68 -16.11 -31.93
N ILE A 16 12.80 -16.26 -30.94
CA ILE A 16 13.16 -16.26 -29.52
C ILE A 16 14.06 -17.49 -29.26
N ARG A 17 15.36 -17.27 -29.15
CA ARG A 17 16.33 -18.33 -28.81
C ARG A 17 16.24 -18.64 -27.32
N ALA A 18 16.41 -19.92 -26.97
CA ALA A 18 16.48 -20.34 -25.58
C ALA A 18 17.60 -19.55 -24.85
N PRO A 19 17.30 -18.93 -23.70
CA PRO A 19 18.26 -18.10 -23.00
C PRO A 19 19.35 -18.96 -22.37
N GLN A 20 20.61 -18.59 -22.56
CA GLN A 20 21.74 -19.25 -21.90
C GLN A 20 21.73 -18.91 -20.40
N ALA A 21 21.70 -19.93 -19.53
CA ALA A 21 21.61 -19.78 -18.07
C ALA A 21 22.67 -18.83 -17.50
N GLY A 22 23.92 -18.89 -18.00
CA GLY A 22 24.99 -17.98 -17.58
C GLY A 22 24.75 -16.51 -17.92
N ASN A 23 24.09 -16.22 -19.05
CA ASN A 23 23.74 -14.86 -19.43
C ASN A 23 22.55 -14.34 -18.61
N VAL A 24 21.58 -15.22 -18.30
CA VAL A 24 20.46 -14.89 -17.41
C VAL A 24 20.99 -14.56 -16.02
N ALA A 25 21.84 -15.41 -15.42
CA ALA A 25 22.40 -15.19 -14.10
C ALA A 25 23.17 -13.85 -14.01
N ARG A 26 24.00 -13.53 -15.01
CA ARG A 26 24.77 -12.27 -15.06
C ARG A 26 23.86 -11.04 -15.20
N LYS A 27 22.81 -11.14 -16.02
CA LYS A 27 21.80 -10.08 -16.18
C LYS A 27 20.98 -9.89 -14.91
N VAL A 28 20.57 -10.96 -14.25
CA VAL A 28 19.83 -10.92 -12.98
C VAL A 28 20.70 -10.30 -11.89
N ALA A 29 21.94 -10.75 -11.74
CA ALA A 29 22.85 -10.24 -10.71
C ALA A 29 23.14 -8.74 -10.88
N SER A 30 23.38 -8.28 -12.12
CA SER A 30 23.61 -6.86 -12.39
C SER A 30 22.37 -6.01 -12.11
N ARG A 31 21.17 -6.46 -12.52
CA ARG A 31 19.91 -5.78 -12.21
C ARG A 31 19.65 -5.73 -10.71
N LEU A 32 19.87 -6.84 -10.00
CA LEU A 32 19.67 -6.92 -8.56
C LEU A 32 20.62 -6.00 -7.79
N LYS A 33 21.90 -5.94 -8.19
CA LYS A 33 22.89 -5.05 -7.56
C LYS A 33 22.45 -3.58 -7.66
N TRP A 34 22.02 -3.15 -8.85
CA TRP A 34 21.51 -1.78 -9.06
C TRP A 34 20.22 -1.53 -8.28
N TYR A 35 19.29 -2.47 -8.28
CA TYR A 35 18.04 -2.39 -7.52
C TYR A 35 18.30 -2.23 -6.01
N LEU A 36 19.19 -3.04 -5.43
CA LEU A 36 19.56 -2.93 -4.03
C LEU A 36 20.26 -1.59 -3.73
N ALA A 37 21.19 -1.16 -4.58
CA ALA A 37 21.91 0.10 -4.39
C ALA A 37 20.97 1.32 -4.37
N GLU A 38 19.87 1.29 -5.12
CA GLU A 38 18.87 2.35 -5.17
C GLU A 38 17.88 2.27 -3.99
N ILE A 39 17.38 1.07 -3.67
CA ILE A 39 16.23 0.91 -2.77
C ILE A 39 16.64 0.79 -1.31
N VAL A 40 17.76 0.13 -1.02
CA VAL A 40 18.27 0.01 0.37
C VAL A 40 18.43 1.39 1.03
N PRO A 41 19.06 2.42 0.42
CA PRO A 41 19.19 3.72 1.07
C PRO A 41 17.84 4.41 1.29
N MET A 42 16.89 4.27 0.36
CA MET A 42 15.53 4.80 0.54
C MET A 42 14.81 4.12 1.70
N PHE A 43 14.96 2.79 1.82
CA PHE A 43 14.33 2.03 2.90
C PHE A 43 14.92 2.40 4.27
N VAL A 44 16.24 2.52 4.38
CA VAL A 44 16.92 2.97 5.61
C VAL A 44 16.45 4.36 6.02
N LEU A 45 16.36 5.31 5.06
CA LEU A 45 15.84 6.65 5.31
C LEU A 45 14.39 6.59 5.81
N ALA A 46 13.54 5.78 5.18
CA ALA A 46 12.15 5.62 5.57
C ALA A 46 12.00 5.08 7.00
N THR A 47 12.75 4.02 7.33
CA THR A 47 12.75 3.45 8.69
C THR A 47 13.30 4.45 9.72
N PHE A 48 14.32 5.23 9.38
CA PHE A 48 14.85 6.27 10.27
C PHE A 48 13.83 7.38 10.56
N VAL A 49 13.14 7.88 9.53
CA VAL A 49 12.06 8.87 9.70
C VAL A 49 10.94 8.31 10.56
N LEU A 50 10.55 7.05 10.32
CA LEU A 50 9.52 6.38 11.10
C LEU A 50 9.93 6.23 12.57
N PHE A 51 11.17 5.82 12.85
CA PHE A 51 11.70 5.71 14.20
C PHE A 51 11.66 7.06 14.94
N LEU A 52 12.03 8.15 14.26
CA LEU A 52 11.90 9.50 14.82
C LEU A 52 10.44 9.87 15.11
N LEU A 53 9.52 9.52 14.19
CA LEU A 53 8.10 9.82 14.35
C LEU A 53 7.45 9.03 15.49
N ASP A 54 7.90 7.79 15.71
CA ASP A 54 7.51 6.97 16.85
C ASP A 54 8.07 7.54 18.17
N LYS A 55 9.38 7.83 18.23
CA LYS A 55 10.05 8.43 19.40
C LYS A 55 9.46 9.79 19.82
N THR A 56 9.03 10.60 18.86
CA THR A 56 8.43 11.93 19.11
C THR A 56 6.94 11.86 19.45
N GLY A 57 6.32 10.67 19.40
CA GLY A 57 4.88 10.50 19.62
C GLY A 57 4.02 11.00 18.45
N GLY A 58 4.62 11.30 17.30
CA GLY A 58 3.89 11.69 16.09
C GLY A 58 2.97 10.58 15.59
N LEU A 59 3.35 9.31 15.74
CA LEU A 59 2.49 8.16 15.48
C LEU A 59 1.23 8.19 16.36
N ALA A 60 1.39 8.40 17.67
CA ALA A 60 0.26 8.49 18.60
C ALA A 60 -0.65 9.70 18.33
N ALA A 61 -0.08 10.82 17.86
CA ALA A 61 -0.87 11.97 17.41
C ALA A 61 -1.69 11.63 16.15
N LEU A 62 -1.09 10.92 15.19
CA LEU A 62 -1.77 10.47 13.98
C LEU A 62 -2.87 9.44 14.30
N GLU A 63 -2.65 8.57 15.28
CA GLU A 63 -3.66 7.66 15.81
C GLU A 63 -4.87 8.41 16.37
N ARG A 64 -4.65 9.47 17.18
CA ARG A 64 -5.73 10.28 17.74
C ARG A 64 -6.52 11.04 16.66
N LEU A 65 -5.84 11.49 15.60
CA LEU A 65 -6.48 12.13 14.45
C LEU A 65 -7.27 11.14 13.58
N GLY A 66 -6.79 9.90 13.45
CA GLY A 66 -7.47 8.82 12.73
C GLY A 66 -8.61 8.18 13.52
N ALA A 67 -8.59 8.24 14.85
CA ALA A 67 -9.61 7.68 15.73
C ALA A 67 -11.05 8.10 15.38
N PRO A 68 -11.39 9.38 15.12
CA PRO A 68 -12.76 9.76 14.73
C PRO A 68 -13.21 9.15 13.40
N LEU A 69 -12.29 8.93 12.45
CA LEU A 69 -12.62 8.27 11.17
C LEU A 69 -12.90 6.77 11.39
N VAL A 70 -12.08 6.09 12.17
CA VAL A 70 -12.22 4.65 12.44
C VAL A 70 -13.40 4.35 13.36
N GLN A 71 -13.59 5.13 14.42
CA GLN A 71 -14.70 4.96 15.36
C GLN A 71 -16.03 5.45 14.78
N GLY A 72 -16.03 6.63 14.15
CA GLY A 72 -17.25 7.25 13.64
C GLY A 72 -17.75 6.61 12.35
N TRP A 73 -16.88 6.52 11.34
CA TRP A 73 -17.27 6.04 10.00
C TRP A 73 -17.35 4.52 9.93
N LEU A 74 -16.40 3.84 10.57
CA LEU A 74 -16.24 2.39 10.50
C LEU A 74 -16.91 1.65 11.68
N GLY A 75 -17.16 2.33 12.81
CA GLY A 75 -17.80 1.75 13.99
C GLY A 75 -16.89 0.77 14.76
N LEU A 76 -15.58 0.98 14.69
CA LEU A 76 -14.59 0.13 15.35
C LEU A 76 -14.12 0.71 16.69
N PRO A 77 -13.65 -0.15 17.64
CA PRO A 77 -13.11 0.29 18.92
C PRO A 77 -11.82 1.11 18.74
N LYS A 78 -11.44 1.92 19.74
CA LYS A 78 -10.29 2.84 19.66
C LYS A 78 -8.99 2.11 19.36
N GLU A 79 -8.85 0.94 19.93
CA GLU A 79 -7.71 0.04 19.86
C GLU A 79 -7.46 -0.43 18.41
N ALA A 80 -8.49 -0.47 17.57
CA ALA A 80 -8.35 -0.82 16.15
C ALA A 80 -7.58 0.25 15.36
N THR A 81 -7.57 1.50 15.83
CA THR A 81 -6.85 2.60 15.19
C THR A 81 -5.35 2.37 15.22
N GLY A 82 -4.82 1.86 16.35
CA GLY A 82 -3.43 1.44 16.47
C GLY A 82 -3.07 0.31 15.48
N ALA A 83 -3.94 -0.68 15.31
CA ALA A 83 -3.77 -1.75 14.33
C ALA A 83 -3.81 -1.24 12.87
N PHE A 84 -4.65 -0.24 12.56
CA PHE A 84 -4.61 0.43 11.26
C PHE A 84 -3.30 1.18 11.03
N LEU A 85 -2.78 1.84 12.07
CA LEU A 85 -1.53 2.60 11.99
C LEU A 85 -0.33 1.69 11.78
N THR A 86 -0.23 0.58 12.53
CA THR A 86 0.81 -0.44 12.29
C THR A 86 0.63 -1.10 10.92
N GLY A 87 -0.62 -1.25 10.46
CA GLY A 87 -0.97 -1.63 9.10
C GLY A 87 -0.45 -0.68 8.03
N PHE A 88 -0.46 0.63 8.27
CA PHE A 88 0.09 1.64 7.36
C PHE A 88 1.61 1.53 7.20
N LEU A 89 2.33 1.11 8.24
CA LEU A 89 3.76 0.80 8.16
C LEU A 89 3.97 -0.46 7.32
N ARG A 90 3.24 -1.53 7.67
CA ARG A 90 3.28 -2.82 6.99
C ARG A 90 1.96 -3.52 7.17
N ARG A 91 1.29 -3.80 6.06
CA ARG A 91 -0.04 -4.42 6.02
C ARG A 91 -0.18 -5.65 6.93
N ASP A 92 0.84 -6.50 6.92
CA ASP A 92 0.85 -7.75 7.69
C ASP A 92 0.78 -7.52 9.21
N TYR A 93 1.37 -6.42 9.70
CA TYR A 93 1.32 -6.06 11.13
C TYR A 93 -0.07 -5.56 11.53
N GLY A 94 -0.76 -4.85 10.65
CA GLY A 94 -2.14 -4.45 10.90
C GLY A 94 -3.09 -5.65 10.95
N ALA A 95 -2.92 -6.62 10.03
CA ALA A 95 -3.68 -7.86 10.06
C ALA A 95 -3.45 -8.67 11.34
N ALA A 96 -2.19 -8.77 11.80
CA ALA A 96 -1.87 -9.39 13.08
C ALA A 96 -2.52 -8.64 14.27
N GLY A 97 -2.52 -7.31 14.24
CA GLY A 97 -3.19 -6.47 15.23
C GLY A 97 -4.70 -6.72 15.30
N PHE A 98 -5.39 -6.79 14.15
CA PHE A 98 -6.82 -7.12 14.12
C PHE A 98 -7.10 -8.53 14.62
N PHE A 99 -6.24 -9.50 14.29
CA PHE A 99 -6.36 -10.86 14.78
C PHE A 99 -6.23 -10.94 16.31
N GLN A 100 -5.28 -10.19 16.88
CA GLN A 100 -5.10 -10.12 18.33
C GLN A 100 -6.31 -9.47 19.01
N LEU A 101 -6.81 -8.33 18.52
CA LEU A 101 -8.02 -7.71 19.07
C LEU A 101 -9.26 -8.62 18.96
N HIS A 102 -9.37 -9.42 17.90
CA HIS A 102 -10.44 -10.40 17.80
C HIS A 102 -10.33 -11.50 18.85
N ARG A 103 -9.11 -12.01 19.09
CA ARG A 103 -8.84 -12.99 20.16
C ARG A 103 -9.13 -12.44 21.55
N ASP A 104 -8.88 -11.16 21.77
CA ASP A 104 -9.15 -10.46 23.03
C ASP A 104 -10.65 -10.11 23.20
N GLY A 105 -11.52 -10.53 22.26
CA GLY A 105 -12.97 -10.31 22.33
C GLY A 105 -13.40 -8.86 22.01
N MET A 106 -12.46 -7.99 21.62
CA MET A 106 -12.72 -6.58 21.35
C MET A 106 -13.30 -6.32 19.95
N LEU A 107 -13.11 -7.25 19.00
CA LEU A 107 -13.67 -7.16 17.66
C LEU A 107 -14.69 -8.28 17.38
N SER A 108 -15.89 -7.91 16.94
CA SER A 108 -16.84 -8.85 16.37
C SER A 108 -16.38 -9.35 14.98
N PRO A 109 -16.79 -10.56 14.53
CA PRO A 109 -16.45 -11.08 13.20
C PRO A 109 -16.77 -10.11 12.07
N ARG A 110 -17.86 -9.33 12.21
CA ARG A 110 -18.27 -8.28 11.26
C ARG A 110 -17.22 -7.16 11.18
N GLN A 111 -16.77 -6.66 12.33
CA GLN A 111 -15.73 -5.62 12.39
C GLN A 111 -14.39 -6.11 11.87
N VAL A 112 -14.05 -7.40 12.05
CA VAL A 112 -12.83 -7.99 11.47
C VAL A 112 -12.91 -7.97 9.94
N ALA A 113 -14.05 -8.39 9.37
CA ALA A 113 -14.26 -8.35 7.93
C ALA A 113 -14.13 -6.92 7.36
N VAL A 114 -14.78 -5.93 7.99
CA VAL A 114 -14.65 -4.52 7.60
C VAL A 114 -13.20 -4.04 7.69
N SER A 115 -12.47 -4.42 8.76
CA SER A 115 -11.06 -4.04 8.95
C SER A 115 -10.14 -4.63 7.88
N LEU A 116 -10.34 -5.91 7.53
CA LEU A 116 -9.58 -6.59 6.49
C LEU A 116 -9.89 -6.04 5.10
N VAL A 117 -11.14 -5.74 4.78
CA VAL A 117 -11.51 -5.04 3.53
C VAL A 117 -10.85 -3.66 3.48
N THR A 118 -10.88 -2.92 4.59
CA THR A 118 -10.25 -1.60 4.65
C THR A 118 -8.74 -1.71 4.41
N ILE A 119 -8.03 -2.58 5.11
CA ILE A 119 -6.56 -2.70 4.97
C ILE A 119 -6.14 -3.29 3.61
N THR A 120 -7.01 -4.03 2.92
CA THR A 120 -6.72 -4.58 1.59
C THR A 120 -6.93 -3.57 0.48
N LEU A 121 -7.94 -2.70 0.59
CA LEU A 121 -8.21 -1.64 -0.37
C LEU A 121 -7.35 -0.39 -0.12
N PHE A 122 -6.98 -0.15 1.14
CA PHE A 122 -6.05 0.92 1.46
C PHE A 122 -4.68 0.57 0.86
N MET A 123 -3.97 1.55 0.30
CA MET A 123 -2.58 1.39 -0.13
C MET A 123 -1.68 1.60 1.09
N PRO A 124 -1.25 0.54 1.79
CA PRO A 124 -0.68 0.65 3.12
C PRO A 124 0.79 0.29 3.03
N CYS A 125 1.62 1.25 2.62
CA CYS A 125 3.01 1.23 3.06
C CYS A 125 3.62 2.62 2.93
N PHE A 126 4.15 3.10 4.05
CA PHE A 126 5.03 4.28 4.10
C PHE A 126 6.17 4.19 3.08
N ALA A 127 6.67 2.98 2.83
CA ALA A 127 7.67 2.72 1.80
C ALA A 127 7.19 3.08 0.38
N GLN A 128 5.98 2.68 -0.01
CA GLN A 128 5.45 3.02 -1.34
C GLN A 128 5.02 4.46 -1.45
N TRP A 129 4.61 5.09 -0.35
CA TRP A 129 4.40 6.54 -0.32
C TRP A 129 5.71 7.30 -0.55
N LEU A 130 6.79 6.92 0.13
CA LEU A 130 8.11 7.53 -0.04
C LEU A 130 8.65 7.34 -1.47
N MET A 131 8.45 6.16 -2.05
CA MET A 131 8.82 5.90 -3.44
C MET A 131 7.96 6.73 -4.41
N SER A 132 6.66 6.82 -4.18
CA SER A 132 5.75 7.65 -4.98
C SER A 132 6.14 9.13 -4.94
N LEU A 133 6.55 9.65 -3.78
CA LEU A 133 7.08 11.02 -3.64
C LEU A 133 8.34 11.23 -4.48
N ARG A 134 9.24 10.24 -4.51
CA ARG A 134 10.50 10.26 -5.27
C ARG A 134 10.27 10.19 -6.78
N GLU A 135 9.37 9.32 -7.24
CA GLU A 135 9.15 9.05 -8.67
C GLU A 135 8.17 10.02 -9.34
N HIS A 136 7.05 10.32 -8.69
CA HIS A 136 5.95 11.10 -9.28
C HIS A 136 5.88 12.55 -8.75
N GLY A 137 6.68 12.88 -7.74
CA GLY A 137 6.68 14.19 -7.09
C GLY A 137 5.54 14.40 -6.08
N VAL A 138 5.70 15.42 -5.23
CA VAL A 138 4.84 15.65 -4.05
C VAL A 138 3.36 15.82 -4.41
N LYS A 139 3.06 16.55 -5.49
CA LYS A 139 1.68 16.82 -5.91
C LYS A 139 0.94 15.54 -6.31
N VAL A 140 1.58 14.71 -7.14
CA VAL A 140 0.95 13.49 -7.66
C VAL A 140 0.81 12.46 -6.55
N ALA A 141 1.85 12.26 -5.73
CA ALA A 141 1.80 11.36 -4.58
C ALA A 141 0.69 11.74 -3.57
N ALA A 142 0.49 13.04 -3.31
CA ALA A 142 -0.58 13.50 -2.44
C ALA A 142 -1.97 13.21 -3.02
N VAL A 143 -2.18 13.48 -4.31
CA VAL A 143 -3.46 13.24 -4.99
C VAL A 143 -3.78 11.74 -5.07
N THR A 144 -2.81 10.91 -5.45
CA THR A 144 -3.01 9.46 -5.54
C THR A 144 -3.33 8.87 -4.17
N THR A 145 -2.59 9.27 -3.14
CA THR A 145 -2.85 8.82 -1.76
C THR A 145 -4.24 9.24 -1.31
N ALA A 146 -4.61 10.51 -1.53
CA ALA A 146 -5.92 11.02 -1.14
C ALA A 146 -7.07 10.27 -1.84
N LEU A 147 -6.95 10.03 -3.15
CA LEU A 147 -7.95 9.31 -3.93
C LEU A 147 -8.10 7.85 -3.48
N VAL A 148 -6.99 7.16 -3.26
CA VAL A 148 -7.01 5.76 -2.81
C VAL A 148 -7.56 5.65 -1.38
N SER A 149 -7.14 6.54 -0.48
CA SER A 149 -7.69 6.59 0.88
C SER A 149 -9.19 6.89 0.87
N ALA A 150 -9.65 7.83 0.04
CA ALA A 150 -11.08 8.13 -0.10
C ALA A 150 -11.86 6.93 -0.65
N TYR A 151 -11.33 6.25 -1.67
CA TYR A 151 -11.95 5.04 -2.22
C TYR A 151 -12.01 3.91 -1.19
N ALA A 152 -10.92 3.66 -0.46
CA ALA A 152 -10.85 2.62 0.54
C ALA A 152 -11.83 2.88 1.70
N LEU A 153 -11.88 4.11 2.21
CA LEU A 153 -12.83 4.51 3.25
C LEU A 153 -14.28 4.47 2.76
N GLY A 154 -14.53 4.89 1.52
CA GLY A 154 -15.85 4.82 0.89
C GLY A 154 -16.35 3.38 0.74
N ALA A 155 -15.51 2.49 0.21
CA ALA A 155 -15.83 1.08 0.05
C ALA A 155 -16.00 0.37 1.42
N ALA A 156 -15.11 0.61 2.38
CA ALA A 156 -15.22 0.07 3.72
C ALA A 156 -16.47 0.57 4.46
N GLY A 157 -16.81 1.85 4.31
CA GLY A 157 -18.04 2.45 4.82
C GLY A 157 -19.28 1.82 4.16
N ALA A 158 -19.28 1.62 2.85
CA ALA A 158 -20.36 0.96 2.13
C ALA A 158 -20.56 -0.49 2.60
N VAL A 159 -19.48 -1.22 2.83
CA VAL A 159 -19.53 -2.56 3.44
C VAL A 159 -20.12 -2.46 4.85
N SER A 160 -19.58 -1.62 5.73
CA SER A 160 -20.11 -1.43 7.09
C SER A 160 -21.61 -1.11 7.10
N TRP A 161 -22.06 -0.25 6.17
CA TRP A 161 -23.46 0.15 6.04
C TRP A 161 -24.34 -0.98 5.49
N ALA A 162 -23.89 -1.70 4.45
CA ALA A 162 -24.59 -2.86 3.92
C ALA A 162 -24.79 -3.95 4.97
N TRP A 163 -23.78 -4.17 5.83
CA TRP A 163 -23.87 -5.12 6.94
C TRP A 163 -24.82 -4.68 8.05
N ARG A 164 -24.98 -3.36 8.28
CA ARG A 164 -26.00 -2.83 9.21
C ARG A 164 -27.41 -2.93 8.65
N TRP A 165 -27.57 -2.87 7.33
CA TRP A 165 -28.85 -2.96 6.65
C TRP A 165 -29.40 -4.40 6.57
N LEU A 166 -28.50 -5.39 6.62
CA LEU A 166 -28.84 -6.83 6.53
C LEU A 166 -29.13 -7.48 7.90
N SER A 167 -29.00 -6.75 9.01
CA SER A 167 -29.19 -7.23 10.39
C SER A 167 -30.31 -6.48 11.10
#